data_AF-A0A2E0RPU1-F1
#
_entry.id   AF-A0A2E0RPU1-F1
#
_cell.length_a   1.000
_cell.length_b   1.000
_cell.length_c   1.000
_cell.angle_alpha   90.00
_cell.angle_beta   90.00
_cell.angle_gamma   90.00
#
_symmetry.space_group_name_H-M   'P 1'
#
loop_
_entity.id
_entity.type
_entity.pdbx_description
1 polymer ?
#
loop_
_entity_poly.entity_id
_entity_poly.type
_entity_poly.pdbx_seq_one_letter_code
_entity_poly.pdbx_strand_id
1 'polypeptide(L)'
;MAANPVGTAPDWWHDDIVSRTAALAVAAALLTGTGVVAATSGTVAIVEERADRGQDAQVAETVPPPSTPYRLPVDASAGPGWNPTHSSYPATDIFLPCGADVVSPVHGTVTHVRRVDSWDPAVDDPATRGGRSVAIVGVDGVRYYFAHFRSVDAAIVVGVTVEPGRLLGSLGDSGRTSACHLHFGISPNCSIEEWWVRRGVVWPAPYLDDWRVGRQTSPASAVREWAVRYPDACDDPSVIGAA
;
A
#
# COMPACT_ATOMS: atom_id res chain seq x y z
N MET A 1 24.98 27.01 16.60
CA MET A 1 23.65 27.64 16.53
C MET A 1 23.49 28.26 15.16
N ALA A 2 22.68 27.64 14.31
CA ALA A 2 21.92 28.27 13.24
C ALA A 2 20.91 27.21 12.78
N ALA A 3 19.65 27.37 13.17
CA ALA A 3 18.55 26.54 12.75
C ALA A 3 18.19 26.93 11.30
N ASN A 4 18.10 25.97 10.39
CA ASN A 4 17.51 26.21 9.08
C ASN A 4 15.98 26.16 9.21
N PRO A 5 15.26 27.13 8.62
CA PRO A 5 13.82 27.20 8.74
C PRO A 5 13.14 26.08 7.94
N VAL A 6 12.07 25.55 8.53
CA VAL A 6 11.11 24.65 7.89
C VAL A 6 10.53 25.36 6.67
N GLY A 7 10.97 24.97 5.48
CA GLY A 7 10.40 25.44 4.23
C GLY A 7 9.02 24.84 4.03
N THR A 8 7.99 25.68 4.00
CA THR A 8 6.66 25.33 3.52
C THR A 8 6.74 24.90 2.06
N ALA A 9 6.09 23.79 1.72
CA ALA A 9 6.04 23.25 0.36
C ALA A 9 5.43 24.27 -0.62
N PRO A 10 5.98 24.40 -1.85
CA PRO A 10 5.44 25.31 -2.87
C PRO A 10 4.16 24.79 -3.55
N ASP A 11 3.27 25.73 -3.90
CA ASP A 11 1.87 25.61 -4.38
C ASP A 11 1.67 24.97 -5.78
N TRP A 12 2.32 23.86 -6.11
CA TRP A 12 2.03 23.11 -7.36
C TRP A 12 1.36 21.75 -7.11
N TRP A 13 0.69 21.59 -5.97
CA TRP A 13 0.17 20.30 -5.47
C TRP A 13 -1.35 20.08 -5.57
N HIS A 14 -2.09 20.95 -6.28
CA HIS A 14 -3.53 20.77 -6.48
C HIS A 14 -3.83 20.84 -7.98
N ASP A 15 -4.34 19.72 -8.52
CA ASP A 15 -4.98 19.45 -9.83
C ASP A 15 -4.42 18.10 -10.33
N ASP A 16 -5.08 16.94 -10.24
CA ASP A 16 -6.39 16.61 -10.79
C ASP A 16 -7.09 15.51 -9.96
N ILE A 17 -8.15 15.87 -9.22
CA ILE A 17 -9.23 14.94 -8.86
C ILE A 17 -10.54 15.59 -9.29
N VAL A 18 -10.86 15.48 -10.59
CA VAL A 18 -12.24 15.66 -11.03
C VAL A 18 -12.93 14.30 -10.98
N SER A 19 -13.61 14.07 -9.86
CA SER A 19 -14.56 12.96 -9.68
C SER A 19 -15.64 13.06 -10.76
N ARG A 20 -15.66 12.14 -11.72
CA ARG A 20 -16.81 11.95 -12.63
C ARG A 20 -17.84 11.09 -11.91
N THR A 21 -18.76 11.73 -11.20
CA THR A 21 -20.02 11.09 -10.77
C THR A 21 -20.96 11.02 -11.97
N ALA A 22 -21.21 9.82 -12.47
CA ALA A 22 -22.33 9.56 -13.36
C ALA A 22 -23.61 9.44 -12.51
N ALA A 23 -24.42 10.50 -12.47
CA ALA A 23 -25.76 10.44 -11.90
C ALA A 23 -26.73 9.89 -12.96
N LEU A 24 -27.32 8.72 -12.68
CA LEU A 24 -28.48 8.23 -13.41
C LEU A 24 -29.70 9.10 -13.06
N ALA A 25 -30.26 9.77 -14.06
CA ALA A 25 -31.55 10.44 -13.93
C ALA A 25 -32.68 9.41 -13.96
N VAL A 26 -33.42 9.28 -12.85
CA VAL A 26 -34.72 8.61 -12.83
C VAL A 26 -35.79 9.65 -13.20
N ALA A 27 -36.42 9.48 -14.34
CA ALA A 27 -37.56 10.29 -14.76
C ALA A 27 -38.82 9.86 -13.98
N ALA A 28 -39.33 10.74 -13.11
CA ALA A 28 -40.67 10.59 -12.51
C ALA A 28 -41.72 11.24 -13.41
N ALA A 29 -42.61 10.43 -13.98
CA ALA A 29 -43.77 10.91 -14.72
C ALA A 29 -44.83 11.45 -13.75
N LEU A 30 -45.27 12.70 -13.98
CA LEU A 30 -46.41 13.31 -13.32
C LEU A 30 -47.71 12.70 -13.87
N LEU A 31 -48.51 12.11 -12.98
CA LEU A 31 -49.93 11.85 -13.21
C LEU A 31 -50.73 12.67 -12.20
N THR A 32 -51.45 13.65 -12.73
CA THR A 32 -52.44 14.47 -12.04
C THR A 32 -53.63 13.61 -11.64
N GLY A 33 -53.95 13.57 -10.34
CA GLY A 33 -55.14 12.90 -9.83
C GLY A 33 -55.64 13.58 -8.56
N THR A 34 -56.65 14.43 -8.71
CA THR A 34 -57.47 15.00 -7.63
C THR A 34 -58.21 13.90 -6.87
N GLY A 35 -58.08 13.85 -5.54
CA GLY A 35 -58.78 12.88 -4.70
C GLY A 35 -58.78 13.26 -3.22
N VAL A 36 -59.89 13.90 -2.83
CA VAL A 36 -60.46 14.19 -1.50
C VAL A 36 -59.88 13.43 -0.29
N VAL A 37 -59.63 14.20 0.78
CA VAL A 37 -59.25 13.76 2.13
C VAL A 37 -60.44 13.09 2.82
N ALA A 38 -60.23 11.88 3.38
CA ALA A 38 -61.11 11.31 4.39
C ALA A 38 -60.22 10.69 5.50
N ALA A 39 -60.16 11.38 6.63
CA ALA A 39 -59.53 10.88 7.85
C ALA A 39 -60.52 9.97 8.59
N THR A 40 -60.12 8.71 8.81
CA THR A 40 -60.81 7.82 9.75
C THR A 40 -59.82 7.32 10.79
N SER A 41 -60.09 7.71 12.03
CA SER A 41 -59.39 7.29 13.24
C SER A 41 -59.51 5.78 13.44
N GLY A 42 -58.37 5.09 13.44
CA GLY A 42 -58.24 3.71 13.88
C GLY A 42 -57.22 3.64 15.01
N THR A 43 -57.67 3.30 16.21
CA THR A 43 -56.83 3.06 17.39
C THR A 43 -56.00 1.79 17.16
N VAL A 44 -54.68 1.92 17.02
CA VAL A 44 -53.75 0.78 17.06
C VAL A 44 -53.20 0.69 18.48
N ALA A 45 -53.44 -0.44 19.13
CA ALA A 45 -52.92 -0.74 20.45
C ALA A 45 -51.39 -0.77 20.41
N ILE A 46 -50.77 0.09 21.23
CA ILE A 46 -49.37 0.03 21.62
C ILE A 46 -49.19 -1.20 22.50
N VAL A 47 -48.55 -2.24 21.97
CA VAL A 47 -47.95 -3.30 22.78
C VAL A 47 -46.47 -2.97 22.88
N GLU A 48 -46.07 -2.48 24.05
CA GLU A 48 -44.68 -2.26 24.43
C GLU A 48 -43.96 -3.61 24.46
N GLU A 49 -43.20 -3.92 23.41
CA GLU A 49 -42.20 -5.00 23.51
C GLU A 49 -41.01 -4.45 24.28
N ARG A 50 -40.98 -4.75 25.58
CA ARG A 50 -39.85 -4.53 26.46
C ARG A 50 -38.60 -5.13 25.82
N ALA A 51 -37.59 -4.29 25.65
CA ALA A 51 -36.24 -4.67 25.27
C ALA A 51 -35.69 -5.76 26.20
N ASP A 52 -35.52 -6.98 25.68
CA ASP A 52 -34.59 -7.94 26.26
C ASP A 52 -33.22 -7.73 25.64
N ARG A 53 -32.36 -7.09 26.42
CA ARG A 53 -30.96 -6.81 26.09
C ARG A 53 -30.17 -8.09 26.40
N GLY A 54 -30.31 -9.08 25.53
CA GLY A 54 -29.63 -10.38 25.61
C GLY A 54 -28.61 -10.56 24.48
N GLN A 55 -27.36 -10.31 24.82
CA GLN A 55 -26.12 -10.80 24.20
C GLN A 55 -26.26 -11.77 23.01
N ASP A 56 -26.17 -11.25 21.79
CA ASP A 56 -25.60 -12.01 20.66
C ASP A 56 -24.69 -11.08 19.85
N ALA A 57 -23.66 -10.57 20.53
CA ALA A 57 -22.45 -10.15 19.85
C ALA A 57 -21.78 -11.44 19.37
N GLN A 58 -22.20 -11.91 18.20
CA GLN A 58 -21.44 -12.86 17.40
C GLN A 58 -20.04 -12.26 17.30
N VAL A 59 -19.11 -12.82 18.07
CA VAL A 59 -17.68 -12.59 17.92
C VAL A 59 -17.40 -13.03 16.50
N ALA A 60 -17.31 -12.07 15.59
CA ALA A 60 -16.83 -12.30 14.25
C ALA A 60 -15.42 -12.83 14.42
N GLU A 61 -15.30 -14.16 14.37
CA GLU A 61 -14.04 -14.84 14.19
C GLU A 61 -13.43 -14.23 12.94
N THR A 62 -12.37 -13.46 13.13
CA THR A 62 -11.68 -12.77 12.04
C THR A 62 -11.12 -13.88 11.16
N VAL A 63 -11.81 -14.17 10.05
CA VAL A 63 -11.28 -15.02 8.99
C VAL A 63 -9.88 -14.48 8.70
N PRO A 64 -8.80 -15.27 8.89
CA PRO A 64 -7.47 -14.80 8.57
C PRO A 64 -7.50 -14.35 7.11
N PRO A 65 -6.95 -13.17 6.79
CA PRO A 65 -6.97 -12.67 5.43
C PRO A 65 -6.43 -13.77 4.50
N PRO A 66 -7.05 -14.00 3.34
CA PRO A 66 -6.60 -15.05 2.43
C PRO A 66 -5.14 -14.81 2.08
N SER A 67 -4.23 -15.70 2.49
CA SER A 67 -2.85 -15.65 2.02
C SER A 67 -2.81 -16.21 0.61
N THR A 68 -2.63 -15.33 -0.37
CA THR A 68 -2.26 -15.79 -1.72
C THR A 68 -0.81 -16.25 -1.73
N PRO A 69 -0.44 -17.18 -2.63
CA PRO A 69 0.93 -17.66 -2.67
C PRO A 69 1.91 -16.51 -2.94
N TYR A 70 2.87 -16.33 -2.05
CA TYR A 70 4.04 -15.50 -2.21
C TYR A 70 4.97 -16.05 -3.29
N ARG A 71 5.53 -15.14 -4.10
CA ARG A 71 6.59 -15.43 -5.06
C ARG A 71 7.73 -14.43 -4.88
N LEU A 72 8.90 -14.73 -5.46
CA LEU A 72 9.94 -13.72 -5.59
C LEU A 72 9.44 -12.56 -6.45
N PRO A 73 9.85 -11.31 -6.15
CA PRO A 73 9.46 -10.14 -6.93
C PRO A 73 10.22 -10.02 -8.27
N VAL A 74 10.92 -11.06 -8.66
CA VAL A 74 11.72 -11.21 -9.88
C VAL A 74 11.70 -12.69 -10.31
N ASP A 75 12.14 -12.99 -11.52
CA ASP A 75 12.25 -14.39 -11.97
C ASP A 75 13.32 -15.15 -11.17
N ALA A 76 12.91 -16.22 -10.48
CA ALA A 76 13.79 -17.10 -9.73
C ALA A 76 14.79 -17.84 -10.64
N SER A 77 14.40 -18.13 -11.89
CA SER A 77 15.21 -18.89 -12.84
C SER A 77 16.44 -18.09 -13.32
N ALA A 78 16.38 -16.76 -13.22
CA ALA A 78 17.48 -15.85 -13.53
C ALA A 78 18.59 -15.82 -12.45
N GLY A 79 18.43 -16.58 -11.35
CA GLY A 79 19.41 -16.67 -10.27
C GLY A 79 19.64 -15.35 -9.51
N PRO A 80 18.58 -14.66 -9.03
CA PRO A 80 18.74 -13.39 -8.32
C PRO A 80 19.58 -13.57 -7.06
N GLY A 81 20.46 -12.61 -6.79
CA GLY A 81 21.26 -12.55 -5.56
C GLY A 81 20.74 -11.48 -4.59
N TRP A 82 20.89 -11.69 -3.30
CA TRP A 82 20.68 -10.66 -2.27
C TRP A 82 21.54 -10.93 -1.04
N ASN A 83 21.79 -9.88 -0.26
CA ASN A 83 22.40 -9.99 1.06
C ASN A 83 21.30 -10.02 2.15
N PRO A 84 21.54 -10.69 3.28
CA PRO A 84 20.57 -10.74 4.38
C PRO A 84 20.42 -9.41 5.12
N THR A 85 21.31 -8.44 4.87
CA THR A 85 21.37 -7.14 5.55
C THR A 85 21.44 -5.99 4.55
N HIS A 86 21.08 -4.80 5.03
CA HIS A 86 21.07 -3.53 4.31
C HIS A 86 21.60 -2.44 5.26
N SER A 87 22.32 -1.44 4.74
CA SER A 87 23.34 -0.69 5.51
C SER A 87 22.84 0.06 6.74
N SER A 88 21.58 0.49 6.77
CA SER A 88 21.08 1.38 7.82
C SER A 88 19.62 1.18 8.23
N TYR A 89 18.88 0.29 7.56
CA TYR A 89 17.48 -0.02 7.87
C TYR A 89 17.04 -1.33 7.20
N PRO A 90 15.94 -1.94 7.68
CA PRO A 90 15.41 -3.16 7.09
C PRO A 90 14.95 -2.98 5.66
N ALA A 91 15.66 -3.62 4.73
CA ALA A 91 15.35 -3.75 3.32
C ALA A 91 16.22 -4.85 2.73
N THR A 92 15.98 -5.20 1.47
CA THR A 92 16.86 -6.10 0.72
C THR A 92 17.01 -5.61 -0.70
N ASP A 93 18.27 -5.49 -1.14
CA ASP A 93 18.60 -5.24 -2.54
C ASP A 93 18.71 -6.57 -3.28
N ILE A 94 17.93 -6.70 -4.35
CA ILE A 94 17.88 -7.88 -5.20
C ILE A 94 18.60 -7.55 -6.51
N PHE A 95 19.68 -8.29 -6.78
CA PHE A 95 20.57 -8.04 -7.90
C PHE A 95 20.24 -8.94 -9.09
N LEU A 96 19.93 -8.29 -10.22
CA LEU A 96 19.79 -8.86 -11.56
C LEU A 96 20.25 -7.79 -12.58
N PRO A 97 20.54 -8.18 -13.84
CA PRO A 97 20.82 -7.21 -14.89
C PRO A 97 19.68 -6.19 -15.04
N CYS A 98 20.04 -4.95 -15.34
CA CYS A 98 19.07 -3.91 -15.72
C CYS A 98 18.16 -4.41 -16.85
N GLY A 99 16.87 -4.09 -16.76
CA GLY A 99 15.84 -4.52 -17.70
C GLY A 99 15.15 -5.84 -17.31
N ALA A 100 15.63 -6.57 -16.30
CA ALA A 100 14.93 -7.75 -15.78
C ALA A 100 13.51 -7.39 -15.30
N ASP A 101 12.57 -8.32 -15.48
CA ASP A 101 11.20 -8.12 -15.07
C ASP A 101 11.07 -8.09 -13.54
N VAL A 102 10.34 -7.09 -13.06
CA VAL A 102 9.90 -6.99 -11.67
C VAL A 102 8.42 -7.33 -11.62
N VAL A 103 8.04 -8.27 -10.75
CA VAL A 103 6.68 -8.79 -10.65
C VAL A 103 6.13 -8.63 -9.24
N SER A 104 4.80 -8.62 -9.11
CA SER A 104 4.16 -8.62 -7.79
C SER A 104 4.46 -9.93 -7.05
N PRO A 105 4.94 -9.89 -5.80
CA PRO A 105 5.12 -11.08 -4.98
C PRO A 105 3.80 -11.58 -4.39
N VAL A 106 2.74 -10.76 -4.39
CA VAL A 106 1.48 -11.01 -3.67
C VAL A 106 0.25 -10.69 -4.52
N HIS A 107 -0.91 -11.22 -4.11
CA HIS A 107 -2.19 -10.61 -4.47
C HIS A 107 -2.41 -9.38 -3.60
N GLY A 108 -2.73 -8.25 -4.22
CA GLY A 108 -2.96 -7.02 -3.49
C GLY A 108 -3.46 -5.90 -4.37
N THR A 109 -3.47 -4.71 -3.81
CA THR A 109 -3.84 -3.47 -4.50
C THR A 109 -2.62 -2.57 -4.60
N VAL A 110 -2.39 -2.00 -5.78
CA VAL A 110 -1.36 -0.98 -5.99
C VAL A 110 -1.79 0.29 -5.28
N THR A 111 -0.99 0.78 -4.33
CA THR A 111 -1.29 1.99 -3.56
C THR A 111 -0.39 3.16 -3.93
N HIS A 112 0.82 2.89 -4.44
CA HIS A 112 1.76 3.91 -4.87
C HIS A 112 2.29 3.61 -6.27
N VAL A 113 2.41 4.66 -7.10
CA VAL A 113 3.17 4.59 -8.35
C VAL A 113 3.90 5.91 -8.62
N ARG A 114 5.21 5.86 -8.76
CA ARG A 114 6.05 6.98 -9.19
C ARG A 114 6.77 6.61 -10.49
N ARG A 115 6.39 7.26 -11.59
CA ARG A 115 6.98 7.03 -12.93
C ARG A 115 8.11 7.99 -13.27
N VAL A 116 8.16 9.12 -12.59
CA VAL A 116 9.16 10.16 -12.79
C VAL A 116 10.28 9.97 -11.78
N ASP A 117 11.50 9.84 -12.28
CA ASP A 117 12.68 9.94 -11.45
C ASP A 117 12.96 11.41 -11.18
N SER A 118 12.61 11.88 -9.98
CA SER A 118 12.81 13.27 -9.54
C SER A 118 13.97 13.39 -8.54
N TRP A 119 14.81 12.36 -8.46
CA TRP A 119 15.97 12.37 -7.58
C TRP A 119 16.98 13.43 -8.03
N ASP A 120 17.42 14.26 -7.08
CA ASP A 120 18.47 15.25 -7.28
C ASP A 120 19.58 15.02 -6.23
N PRO A 121 20.80 14.62 -6.65
CA PRO A 121 21.92 14.40 -5.74
C PRO A 121 22.38 15.67 -5.02
N ALA A 122 22.06 16.87 -5.53
CA ALA A 122 22.39 18.13 -4.85
C ALA A 122 21.47 18.43 -3.66
N VAL A 123 20.24 17.90 -3.67
CA VAL A 123 19.24 18.09 -2.60
C VAL A 123 19.29 16.94 -1.59
N ASP A 124 19.54 15.71 -2.08
CA ASP A 124 19.56 14.49 -1.27
C ASP A 124 18.27 14.21 -0.46
N ASP A 125 17.12 14.61 -1.02
CA ASP A 125 15.80 14.41 -0.41
C ASP A 125 15.47 12.91 -0.23
N PRO A 126 15.33 12.41 1.02
CA PRO A 126 14.98 11.02 1.30
C PRO A 126 13.71 10.53 0.60
N ALA A 127 12.73 11.42 0.38
CA ALA A 127 11.47 11.09 -0.25
C ALA A 127 11.62 10.75 -1.76
N THR A 128 12.71 11.18 -2.40
CA THR A 128 12.96 10.96 -3.85
C THR A 128 14.04 9.92 -4.12
N ARG A 129 14.82 9.49 -3.12
CA ARG A 129 15.91 8.51 -3.26
C ARG A 129 15.50 7.19 -3.95
N GLY A 130 14.24 6.78 -3.85
CA GLY A 130 13.74 5.56 -4.49
C GLY A 130 13.59 5.65 -6.01
N GLY A 131 13.70 6.84 -6.61
CA GLY A 131 13.51 7.06 -8.04
C GLY A 131 12.11 6.63 -8.50
N ARG A 132 12.03 5.89 -9.59
CA ARG A 132 10.77 5.26 -10.03
C ARG A 132 10.44 4.10 -9.12
N SER A 133 9.20 4.04 -8.66
CA SER A 133 8.79 3.10 -7.61
C SER A 133 7.32 2.70 -7.69
N VAL A 134 7.02 1.58 -7.04
CA VAL A 134 5.66 1.02 -6.89
C VAL A 134 5.50 0.56 -5.44
N ALA A 135 4.29 0.67 -4.89
CA ALA A 135 3.93 -0.02 -3.65
C ALA A 135 2.61 -0.78 -3.82
N ILE A 136 2.54 -1.94 -3.19
CA ILE A 136 1.37 -2.82 -3.16
C ILE A 136 1.02 -3.09 -1.70
N VAL A 137 -0.24 -2.97 -1.35
CA VAL A 137 -0.77 -3.54 -0.10
C VAL A 137 -1.36 -4.90 -0.44
N GLY A 138 -0.73 -5.94 0.09
CA GLY A 138 -1.20 -7.31 -0.04
C GLY A 138 -2.53 -7.51 0.69
N VAL A 139 -3.29 -8.52 0.26
CA VAL A 139 -4.50 -8.94 1.00
C VAL A 139 -4.20 -9.40 2.43
N ASP A 140 -2.93 -9.69 2.74
CA ASP A 140 -2.40 -9.97 4.08
C ASP A 140 -2.19 -8.71 4.95
N GLY A 141 -2.51 -7.52 4.43
CA GLY A 141 -2.39 -6.24 5.11
C GLY A 141 -0.97 -5.66 5.15
N VAL A 142 -0.01 -6.30 4.45
CA VAL A 142 1.38 -5.87 4.41
C VAL A 142 1.64 -4.98 3.20
N ARG A 143 2.44 -3.92 3.38
CA ARG A 143 2.92 -3.11 2.26
C ARG A 143 4.26 -3.62 1.74
N TYR A 144 4.32 -3.83 0.44
CA TYR A 144 5.50 -4.20 -0.32
C TYR A 144 5.94 -3.02 -1.20
N TYR A 145 7.15 -2.55 -1.00
CA TYR A 145 7.72 -1.40 -1.71
C TYR A 145 8.84 -1.84 -2.65
N PHE A 146 8.83 -1.28 -3.86
CA PHE A 146 9.76 -1.58 -4.94
C PHE A 146 10.33 -0.24 -5.44
N ALA A 147 11.65 -0.12 -5.54
CA ALA A 147 12.30 1.10 -6.04
C ALA A 147 13.38 0.80 -7.09
N HIS A 148 13.90 1.86 -7.69
CA HIS A 148 14.93 1.83 -8.73
C HIS A 148 14.46 1.22 -10.07
N PHE A 149 13.19 1.39 -10.44
CA PHE A 149 12.72 0.91 -11.74
C PHE A 149 13.37 1.68 -12.89
N ARG A 150 13.70 0.96 -13.96
CA ARG A 150 13.98 1.57 -15.26
C ARG A 150 12.69 2.13 -15.85
N SER A 151 11.62 1.34 -15.80
CA SER A 151 10.28 1.74 -16.23
C SER A 151 9.22 0.98 -15.44
N VAL A 152 8.09 1.63 -15.18
CA VAL A 152 6.90 1.01 -14.58
C VAL A 152 5.91 0.71 -15.70
N ASP A 153 5.33 -0.49 -15.70
CA ASP A 153 4.33 -0.90 -16.68
C ASP A 153 3.13 0.07 -16.70
N ALA A 154 2.62 0.37 -17.89
CA ALA A 154 1.60 1.40 -18.07
C ALA A 154 0.26 1.02 -17.41
N ALA A 155 -0.04 -0.27 -17.28
CA ALA A 155 -1.27 -0.75 -16.65
C ALA A 155 -1.20 -0.73 -15.10
N ILE A 156 -0.02 -0.48 -14.52
CA ILE A 156 0.16 -0.42 -13.07
C ILE A 156 -0.18 0.98 -12.58
N VAL A 157 -1.45 1.21 -12.29
CA VAL A 157 -1.95 2.48 -11.74
C VAL A 157 -2.50 2.28 -10.33
N VAL A 158 -2.54 3.33 -9.53
CA VAL A 158 -3.09 3.25 -8.17
C VAL A 158 -4.53 2.73 -8.21
N GLY A 159 -4.85 1.81 -7.30
CA GLY A 159 -6.16 1.18 -7.18
C GLY A 159 -6.33 -0.12 -7.98
N VAL A 160 -5.40 -0.49 -8.86
CA VAL A 160 -5.52 -1.78 -9.57
C VAL A 160 -5.15 -2.94 -8.66
N THR A 161 -5.94 -4.01 -8.76
CA THR A 161 -5.61 -5.31 -8.18
C THR A 161 -4.55 -6.00 -9.01
N VAL A 162 -3.58 -6.61 -8.35
CA VAL A 162 -2.50 -7.38 -8.97
C VAL A 162 -2.45 -8.77 -8.34
N GLU A 163 -2.19 -9.78 -9.14
CA GLU A 163 -1.95 -11.16 -8.69
C GLU A 163 -0.44 -11.44 -8.57
N PRO A 164 -0.02 -12.47 -7.80
CA PRO A 164 1.36 -12.89 -7.75
C PRO A 164 1.89 -13.21 -9.15
N GLY A 165 3.01 -12.57 -9.54
CA GLY A 165 3.60 -12.67 -10.87
C GLY A 165 3.15 -11.62 -11.87
N ARG A 166 2.22 -10.74 -11.50
CA ARG A 166 1.85 -9.61 -12.37
C ARG A 166 3.08 -8.74 -12.64
N LEU A 167 3.39 -8.51 -13.91
CA LEU A 167 4.45 -7.58 -14.31
C LEU A 167 4.17 -6.17 -13.75
N LEU A 168 5.14 -5.64 -13.01
CA LEU A 168 5.12 -4.29 -12.45
C LEU A 168 5.92 -3.30 -13.30
N GLY A 169 6.97 -3.80 -13.95
CA GLY A 169 7.90 -3.00 -14.74
C GLY A 169 9.24 -3.70 -14.88
N SER A 170 10.27 -2.93 -15.19
CA SER A 170 11.62 -3.44 -15.37
C SER A 170 12.61 -2.80 -14.40
N LEU A 171 13.55 -3.62 -13.92
CA LEU A 171 14.62 -3.24 -13.01
C LEU A 171 15.54 -2.22 -13.67
N GLY A 172 15.98 -1.23 -12.90
CA GLY A 172 16.85 -0.17 -13.39
C GLY A 172 17.78 0.38 -12.32
N ASP A 173 18.12 1.64 -12.51
CA ASP A 173 19.07 2.41 -11.71
C ASP A 173 18.57 3.85 -11.45
N SER A 174 17.25 4.08 -11.50
CA SER A 174 16.68 5.39 -11.18
C SER A 174 16.85 5.72 -9.70
N GLY A 175 16.90 7.01 -9.34
CA GLY A 175 17.04 7.41 -7.94
C GLY A 175 18.49 7.35 -7.43
N ARG A 176 18.64 7.29 -6.11
CA ARG A 176 19.96 7.23 -5.47
C ARG A 176 20.48 5.79 -5.44
N THR A 177 21.28 5.43 -6.43
CA THR A 177 21.89 4.10 -6.52
C THR A 177 23.30 4.16 -7.13
N SER A 178 24.13 3.16 -6.85
CA SER A 178 25.44 2.95 -7.46
C SER A 178 25.48 1.80 -8.48
N ALA A 179 24.41 1.01 -8.58
CA ALA A 179 24.30 -0.13 -9.49
C ALA A 179 22.84 -0.52 -9.76
N CYS A 180 22.58 -1.23 -10.86
CA CYS A 180 21.28 -1.83 -11.13
C CYS A 180 20.90 -2.84 -10.02
N HIS A 181 19.81 -2.57 -9.32
CA HIS A 181 19.21 -3.50 -8.35
C HIS A 181 17.75 -3.14 -8.12
N LEU A 182 16.99 -4.06 -7.54
CA LEU A 182 15.65 -3.80 -7.01
C LEU A 182 15.78 -3.59 -5.49
N HIS A 183 15.45 -2.39 -5.02
CA HIS A 183 15.24 -2.16 -3.59
C HIS A 183 13.86 -2.73 -3.22
N PHE A 184 13.84 -3.70 -2.31
CA PHE A 184 12.60 -4.31 -1.80
C PHE A 184 12.42 -4.01 -0.31
N GLY A 185 11.28 -3.40 0.04
CA GLY A 185 10.93 -3.03 1.41
C GLY A 185 9.63 -3.68 1.87
N ILE A 186 9.57 -4.07 3.14
CA ILE A 186 8.38 -4.61 3.81
C ILE A 186 8.01 -3.71 4.99
N SER A 187 6.75 -3.28 5.03
CA SER A 187 6.27 -2.30 6.02
C SER A 187 4.78 -2.50 6.36
N PRO A 188 4.30 -1.92 7.47
CA PRO A 188 2.85 -1.78 7.68
C PRO A 188 2.23 -0.87 6.62
N ASN A 189 0.92 -1.04 6.42
CA ASN A 189 0.11 -0.11 5.65
C ASN A 189 -0.21 1.13 6.50
N CYS A 190 0.53 2.21 6.33
CA CYS A 190 0.21 3.51 6.91
C CYS A 190 -0.80 4.27 6.04
N SER A 191 -1.68 5.06 6.65
CA SER A 191 -2.64 5.94 5.96
C SER A 191 -1.96 7.06 5.18
N ILE A 192 -0.77 7.46 5.61
CA ILE A 192 0.09 8.44 4.96
C ILE A 192 1.36 7.77 4.43
N GLU A 193 1.81 8.21 3.26
CA GLU A 193 3.00 7.65 2.59
C GLU A 193 4.30 8.30 3.07
N GLU A 194 4.73 7.95 4.27
CA GLU A 194 5.94 8.52 4.83
C GLU A 194 7.20 7.76 4.41
N TRP A 195 8.27 8.48 4.06
CA TRP A 195 9.46 7.89 3.44
C TRP A 195 10.24 6.94 4.37
N TRP A 196 10.17 7.14 5.70
CA TRP A 196 10.90 6.35 6.70
C TRP A 196 10.28 4.96 6.92
N VAL A 197 8.94 4.87 6.92
CA VAL A 197 8.24 3.57 6.86
C VAL A 197 8.26 3.04 5.43
N ARG A 198 8.03 3.93 4.46
CA ARG A 198 8.48 3.92 3.04
C ARG A 198 9.33 2.72 2.63
N ARG A 199 10.60 2.90 3.01
CA ARG A 199 11.77 2.16 2.57
C ARG A 199 11.87 0.75 3.15
N GLY A 200 11.08 0.40 4.16
CA GLY A 200 11.12 -0.91 4.82
C GLY A 200 11.45 -0.80 6.30
N VAL A 201 10.72 -1.58 7.11
CA VAL A 201 10.90 -1.68 8.58
C VAL A 201 10.94 -3.11 9.10
N VAL A 202 10.69 -4.09 8.23
CA VAL A 202 10.86 -5.52 8.46
C VAL A 202 11.87 -6.06 7.44
N TRP A 203 12.79 -6.92 7.88
CA TRP A 203 13.83 -7.52 7.03
C TRP A 203 13.22 -8.47 5.99
N PRO A 204 13.35 -8.21 4.69
CA PRO A 204 12.76 -9.07 3.66
C PRO A 204 13.47 -10.39 3.44
N ALA A 205 14.79 -10.45 3.67
CA ALA A 205 15.63 -11.61 3.31
C ALA A 205 15.12 -12.98 3.79
N PRO A 206 14.67 -13.17 5.06
CA PRO A 206 14.12 -14.46 5.49
C PRO A 206 12.90 -14.91 4.68
N TYR A 207 12.03 -13.97 4.29
CA TYR A 207 10.86 -14.27 3.47
C TYR A 207 11.25 -14.56 2.03
N LEU A 208 12.20 -13.81 1.47
CA LEU A 208 12.73 -14.08 0.13
C LEU A 208 13.40 -15.47 0.06
N ASP A 209 14.14 -15.88 1.09
CA ASP A 209 14.75 -17.21 1.17
C ASP A 209 13.69 -18.32 1.18
N ASP A 210 12.62 -18.14 1.95
CA ASP A 210 11.50 -19.08 2.01
C ASP A 210 10.72 -19.12 0.68
N TRP A 211 10.37 -17.96 0.11
CA TRP A 211 9.62 -17.87 -1.15
C TRP A 211 10.41 -18.44 -2.34
N ARG A 212 11.75 -18.30 -2.33
CA ARG A 212 12.65 -18.90 -3.33
C ARG A 212 12.50 -20.42 -3.40
N VAL A 213 12.28 -21.08 -2.26
CA VAL A 213 12.13 -22.55 -2.18
C VAL A 213 10.66 -22.99 -2.11
N GLY A 214 9.74 -22.08 -2.41
CA GLY A 214 8.30 -22.36 -2.47
C GLY A 214 7.59 -22.35 -1.11
N ARG A 215 8.28 -22.05 0.00
CA ARG A 215 7.63 -21.85 1.30
C ARG A 215 6.83 -20.54 1.28
N GLN A 216 5.71 -20.54 2.00
CA GLN A 216 4.70 -19.49 1.96
C GLN A 216 4.68 -18.67 3.25
N THR A 217 5.86 -18.33 3.77
CA THR A 217 6.01 -17.60 5.03
C THR A 217 5.53 -16.15 4.86
N SER A 218 4.54 -15.77 5.65
CA SER A 218 3.98 -14.42 5.65
C SER A 218 4.78 -13.46 6.54
N PRO A 219 5.07 -12.23 6.09
CA PRO A 219 5.65 -11.18 6.92
C PRO A 219 4.65 -10.50 7.86
N ALA A 220 3.35 -10.82 7.78
CA ALA A 220 2.30 -10.09 8.48
C ALA A 220 2.47 -10.10 10.01
N SER A 221 2.97 -11.19 10.61
CA SER A 221 3.24 -11.22 12.06
C SER A 221 4.34 -10.24 12.47
N ALA A 222 5.47 -10.25 11.76
CA ALA A 222 6.58 -9.33 12.03
C ALA A 222 6.17 -7.87 11.83
N VAL A 223 5.35 -7.60 10.81
CA VAL A 223 4.78 -6.26 10.57
C VAL A 223 3.87 -5.83 11.73
N ARG A 224 2.98 -6.71 12.21
CA ARG A 224 2.12 -6.42 13.37
C ARG A 224 2.93 -6.20 14.65
N GLU A 225 3.94 -7.03 14.91
CA GLU A 225 4.82 -6.87 16.06
C GLU A 225 5.59 -5.54 16.02
N TRP A 226 6.05 -5.15 14.83
CA TRP A 226 6.68 -3.86 14.63
C TRP A 226 5.69 -2.72 14.90
N ALA A 227 4.47 -2.79 14.36
CA ALA A 227 3.45 -1.76 14.56
C ALA A 227 3.01 -1.63 16.04
N VAL A 228 2.95 -2.73 16.78
CA VAL A 228 2.70 -2.71 18.24
C VAL A 228 3.84 -2.04 19.00
N ARG A 229 5.09 -2.25 18.56
CA ARG A 229 6.27 -1.62 19.18
C ARG A 229 6.34 -0.13 18.88
N TYR A 230 5.86 0.30 17.71
CA TYR A 230 5.95 1.67 17.22
C TYR A 230 4.58 2.19 16.73
N PRO A 231 3.60 2.38 17.63
CA PRO A 231 2.22 2.70 17.25
C PRO A 231 2.09 4.03 16.51
N ASP A 232 2.95 5.00 16.83
CA ASP A 232 2.90 6.35 16.26
C ASP A 232 3.83 6.53 15.05
N ALA A 233 4.55 5.49 14.61
CA ALA A 233 5.58 5.63 13.57
C ALA A 233 5.03 5.90 12.17
N CYS A 234 3.73 5.69 11.95
CA CYS A 234 3.08 6.13 10.74
C CYS A 234 2.93 7.66 10.68
N ASP A 235 2.90 8.34 11.84
CA ASP A 235 2.62 9.78 11.95
C ASP A 235 3.85 10.59 12.39
N ASP A 236 4.80 9.96 13.11
CA ASP A 236 5.98 10.62 13.66
C ASP A 236 7.26 9.79 13.40
N PRO A 237 8.21 10.30 12.58
CA PRO A 237 9.49 9.61 12.32
C PRO A 237 10.40 9.52 13.55
N SER A 238 10.23 10.42 14.52
CA SER A 238 11.14 10.53 15.65
C SER A 238 11.10 9.30 16.56
N VAL A 239 9.96 8.59 16.59
CA VAL A 239 9.74 7.41 17.45
C VAL A 239 10.54 6.19 17.00
N ILE A 240 11.05 6.19 15.76
CA ILE A 240 11.89 5.11 15.22
C ILE A 240 13.34 5.55 14.95
N GLY A 241 13.71 6.78 15.37
CA GLY A 241 15.05 7.32 15.14
C GLY A 241 15.40 7.49 13.65
N ALA A 242 14.40 7.64 12.79
CA ALA A 242 14.62 7.92 11.37
C ALA A 242 15.00 9.40 11.20
N ALA A 243 16.30 9.66 11.06
CA ALA A 243 16.84 10.95 10.62
C ALA A 243 17.13 10.93 9.11
#